data_AF-E2GMP8-F1
#
_entry.id   AF-E2GMP8-F1
#
_cell.length_a   1.000
_cell.length_b   1.000
_cell.length_c   1.000
_cell.angle_alpha   90.00
_cell.angle_beta   90.00
_cell.angle_gamma   90.00
#
_symmetry.space_group_name_H-M   'P 1'
#
loop_
_entity.id
_entity.type
_entity.pdbx_description
1 polymer ?
#
loop_
_entity_poly.entity_id
_entity_poly.type
_entity_poly.pdbx_seq_one_letter_code
_entity_poly.pdbx_strand_id
1 'polypeptide(L)'
;ADLRSTFSISDEDVQELSKQALVIEKHYGRPMDIEWAKDGVSGKLFIVQARPETVKSRGHATQIERFALNQKDGKVLAEGRAVGAKIGAGTARVVRTLDDMARVQPGDVLIADMTDPDWEPVMKRASAIVTNRGGRTCHAAIIARELGVPAVVGSGNATQVIQDG
;
A
#
# COMPACT_ATOMS: atom_id res chain seq x y z
N ALA A 1 -2.84 -18.84 -14.62
CA ALA A 1 -3.82 -17.73 -14.66
C ALA A 1 -5.06 -18.04 -13.83
N ASP A 2 -5.42 -19.31 -13.66
CA ASP A 2 -6.73 -19.75 -13.14
C ASP A 2 -6.99 -19.52 -11.64
N LEU A 3 -5.95 -19.50 -10.79
CA LEU A 3 -6.14 -19.31 -9.35
C LEU A 3 -6.30 -17.83 -8.94
N ARG A 4 -6.13 -16.89 -9.88
CA ARG A 4 -6.14 -15.45 -9.58
C ARG A 4 -7.53 -14.93 -9.19
N SER A 5 -8.58 -15.64 -9.59
CA SER A 5 -9.99 -15.37 -9.25
C SER A 5 -10.51 -16.26 -8.12
N THR A 6 -9.65 -17.08 -7.50
CA THR A 6 -10.04 -17.98 -6.40
C THR A 6 -9.62 -17.38 -5.07
N PHE A 7 -10.50 -17.46 -4.06
CA PHE A 7 -10.16 -17.06 -2.71
C PHE A 7 -9.05 -17.96 -2.14
N SER A 8 -8.10 -17.37 -1.43
CA SER A 8 -6.96 -18.09 -0.87
C SER A 8 -7.31 -18.93 0.37
N ILE A 9 -8.50 -18.74 0.93
CA ILE A 9 -9.03 -19.42 2.13
C ILE A 9 -10.54 -19.63 2.00
N SER A 10 -11.08 -20.60 2.73
CA SER A 10 -12.52 -20.92 2.78
C SER A 10 -13.28 -19.99 3.73
N ASP A 11 -14.61 -20.05 3.70
CA ASP A 11 -15.45 -19.34 4.68
C ASP A 11 -15.20 -19.81 6.12
N GLU A 12 -14.89 -21.10 6.29
CA GLU A 12 -14.53 -21.67 7.60
C GLU A 12 -13.21 -21.09 8.12
N ASP A 13 -12.20 -20.96 7.25
CA ASP A 13 -10.94 -20.30 7.58
C ASP A 13 -11.16 -18.84 7.99
N VAL A 14 -12.02 -18.11 7.27
CA VAL A 14 -12.35 -16.70 7.57
C VAL A 14 -12.99 -16.59 8.96
N GLN A 15 -13.91 -17.49 9.30
CA GLN A 15 -14.53 -17.50 10.62
C GLN A 15 -13.53 -17.79 11.74
N GLU A 16 -12.64 -18.76 11.52
CA GLU A 16 -11.60 -19.11 12.48
C GLU A 16 -10.60 -17.97 12.69
N LEU A 17 -10.10 -17.37 11.59
CA LEU A 17 -9.22 -16.21 11.66
C LEU A 17 -9.87 -15.02 12.37
N SER A 18 -11.17 -14.81 12.14
CA SER A 18 -11.93 -13.73 12.79
C SER A 18 -12.04 -13.95 14.31
N LYS A 19 -12.26 -15.19 14.76
CA LYS A 19 -12.25 -15.53 16.19
C LYS A 19 -10.88 -15.25 16.81
N GLN A 20 -9.80 -15.66 16.15
CA GLN A 20 -8.44 -15.41 16.62
C GLN A 20 -8.14 -13.91 16.71
N ALA A 21 -8.54 -13.12 15.69
CA ALA A 21 -8.40 -11.67 15.69
C ALA A 21 -9.12 -11.00 16.87
N LEU A 22 -10.36 -11.40 17.17
CA LEU A 22 -11.12 -10.87 18.32
C LEU A 22 -10.47 -11.23 19.67
N VAL A 23 -9.94 -12.45 19.81
CA VAL A 23 -9.22 -12.87 21.01
C VAL A 23 -7.95 -12.02 21.21
N ILE A 24 -7.20 -11.79 20.13
CA ILE A 24 -5.98 -10.96 20.15
C ILE A 24 -6.31 -9.51 20.51
N GLU A 25 -7.31 -8.90 19.85
CA GLU A 25 -7.73 -7.53 20.16
C GLU A 25 -8.17 -7.39 21.63
N LYS A 26 -8.98 -8.34 22.12
CA LYS A 26 -9.40 -8.38 23.52
C LYS A 26 -8.21 -8.51 24.48
N HIS A 27 -7.21 -9.33 24.14
CA HIS A 27 -6.03 -9.54 24.97
C HIS A 27 -5.18 -8.27 25.09
N TYR A 28 -4.96 -7.54 23.98
CA TYR A 28 -4.13 -6.33 23.96
C TYR A 28 -4.91 -5.04 24.28
N GLY A 29 -6.24 -5.10 24.31
CA GLY A 29 -7.13 -3.98 24.64
C GLY A 29 -7.08 -2.83 23.62
N ARG A 30 -6.61 -3.09 22.39
CA ARG A 30 -6.45 -2.10 21.32
C ARG A 30 -6.49 -2.78 19.96
N PRO A 31 -6.74 -2.06 18.86
CA PRO A 31 -6.66 -2.61 17.51
C PRO A 31 -5.26 -3.17 17.22
N MET A 32 -5.22 -4.36 16.63
CA MET A 32 -3.99 -5.09 16.32
C MET A 32 -3.89 -5.37 14.81
N ASP A 33 -2.70 -5.16 14.27
CA ASP A 33 -2.26 -5.67 12.96
C ASP A 33 -1.69 -7.08 13.15
N ILE A 34 -2.25 -8.07 12.43
CA ILE A 34 -1.91 -9.49 12.59
C ILE A 34 -1.44 -10.09 11.27
N GLU A 35 -0.42 -10.93 11.34
CA GLU A 35 0.04 -11.76 10.23
C GLU A 35 -0.26 -13.23 10.55
N TRP A 36 -0.70 -13.98 9.53
CA TRP A 36 -1.11 -15.36 9.68
C TRP A 36 -0.62 -16.22 8.52
N ALA A 37 -0.52 -17.52 8.76
CA ALA A 37 -0.17 -18.52 7.77
C ALA A 37 -1.12 -19.72 7.85
N LYS A 38 -1.44 -20.33 6.70
CA LYS A 38 -2.15 -21.59 6.61
C LYS A 38 -1.16 -22.71 6.33
N ASP A 39 -1.08 -23.70 7.20
CA ASP A 39 -0.24 -24.88 6.98
C ASP A 39 -0.84 -25.75 5.87
N GLY A 40 -0.05 -26.06 4.85
CA GLY A 40 -0.47 -26.88 3.72
C GLY A 40 -0.65 -28.36 4.05
N VAL A 41 -0.08 -28.84 5.16
CA VAL A 41 -0.20 -30.24 5.58
C VAL A 41 -1.43 -30.44 6.47
N SER A 42 -1.53 -29.69 7.57
CA SER A 42 -2.64 -29.82 8.51
C SER A 42 -3.88 -29.01 8.13
N GLY A 43 -3.76 -28.04 7.21
CA GLY A 43 -4.84 -27.13 6.84
C GLY A 43 -5.18 -26.08 7.91
N LYS A 44 -4.43 -26.02 9.02
CA LYS A 44 -4.72 -25.11 10.14
C LYS A 44 -4.15 -23.71 9.92
N LEU A 45 -4.81 -22.72 10.51
CA LEU A 45 -4.35 -21.34 10.55
C LEU A 45 -3.52 -21.07 11.81
N PHE A 46 -2.44 -20.34 11.64
CA PHE A 46 -1.52 -19.94 12.70
C PHE A 46 -1.27 -18.43 12.63
N ILE A 47 -1.25 -17.78 13.78
CA ILE A 47 -0.84 -16.38 13.91
C ILE A 47 0.67 -16.33 14.06
N VAL A 48 1.36 -15.62 13.18
CA VAL A 48 2.83 -15.52 13.17
C VAL A 48 3.32 -14.19 13.74
N GLN A 49 2.49 -13.14 13.70
CA GLN A 49 2.79 -11.85 14.31
C GLN A 49 1.49 -11.18 14.78
N ALA A 50 1.58 -10.45 15.89
CA ALA A 50 0.56 -9.49 16.31
C ALA A 50 1.26 -8.23 16.87
N ARG A 51 0.93 -7.06 16.33
CA ARG A 51 1.46 -5.78 16.80
C ARG A 51 0.37 -4.71 16.84
N PRO A 52 0.46 -3.70 17.72
CA PRO A 52 -0.48 -2.59 17.73
C PRO A 52 -0.59 -1.94 16.35
N GLU A 53 -1.80 -1.60 15.93
CA GLU A 53 -2.03 -0.88 14.67
C GLU A 53 -1.45 0.56 14.76
N THR A 54 -0.71 0.98 13.72
CA THR A 54 0.09 2.23 13.74
C THR A 54 -0.47 3.36 12.89
N VAL A 55 -1.50 3.13 12.06
CA VAL A 55 -1.94 4.09 11.04
C VAL A 55 -3.19 4.88 11.47
N LYS A 56 -4.13 4.28 12.19
CA LYS A 56 -5.35 4.96 12.67
C LYS A 56 -5.17 5.63 14.04
N SER A 57 -4.21 5.19 14.85
CA SER A 57 -3.93 5.75 16.18
C SER A 57 -3.35 7.18 16.17
N ARG A 58 -2.99 7.73 15.00
CA ARG A 58 -2.52 9.12 14.81
C ARG A 58 -3.57 10.09 14.24
N GLY A 59 -4.81 9.65 14.02
CA GLY A 59 -5.87 10.53 13.56
C GLY A 59 -6.29 11.50 14.68
N HIS A 60 -5.78 12.74 14.67
CA HIS A 60 -6.41 13.83 15.42
C HIS A 60 -7.89 13.90 15.01
N ALA A 61 -8.78 13.49 15.92
CA ALA A 61 -10.18 13.16 15.68
C ALA A 61 -11.10 14.35 15.31
N THR A 62 -10.56 15.49 14.84
CA THR A 62 -11.33 16.74 14.69
C THR A 62 -11.21 17.43 13.33
N GLN A 63 -10.38 16.97 12.40
CA GLN A 63 -10.31 17.55 11.05
C GLN A 63 -10.40 16.47 9.97
N ILE A 64 -11.48 16.51 9.18
CA ILE A 64 -11.62 15.71 7.96
C ILE A 64 -11.07 16.56 6.82
N GLU A 65 -9.84 16.29 6.40
CA GLU A 65 -9.29 16.87 5.18
C GLU A 65 -9.85 16.13 3.95
N ARG A 66 -10.49 16.87 3.04
CA ARG A 66 -10.97 16.35 1.75
C ARG A 66 -10.17 16.99 0.62
N PHE A 67 -9.56 16.15 -0.21
CA PHE A 67 -8.89 16.56 -1.43
C PHE A 67 -9.83 16.36 -2.61
N ALA A 68 -9.93 17.36 -3.47
CA ALA A 68 -10.71 17.31 -4.70
C ALA A 68 -9.86 17.79 -5.86
N LEU A 69 -9.84 17.01 -6.94
CA LEU A 69 -9.24 17.44 -8.19
C LEU A 69 -10.22 18.39 -8.89
N ASN A 70 -9.87 19.67 -9.02
CA ASN A 70 -10.76 20.66 -9.66
C ASN A 70 -10.89 20.46 -11.17
N GLN A 71 -9.86 19.87 -11.80
CA GLN A 71 -9.87 19.55 -13.21
C GLN A 71 -10.57 18.21 -13.43
N LYS A 72 -11.68 18.21 -14.17
CA LYS A 72 -12.49 17.01 -14.43
C LYS A 72 -12.12 16.28 -15.71
N ASP A 73 -11.42 16.95 -16.62
CA ASP A 73 -11.14 16.44 -17.98
C ASP A 73 -9.68 15.98 -18.15
N GLY A 74 -9.02 15.58 -17.05
CA GLY A 74 -7.67 15.04 -17.10
C GLY A 74 -7.65 13.66 -17.78
N LYS A 75 -6.70 13.44 -18.69
CA LYS A 75 -6.49 12.11 -19.28
C LYS A 75 -5.90 11.19 -18.20
N VAL A 76 -6.63 10.13 -17.87
CA VAL A 76 -6.11 9.07 -17.00
C VAL A 76 -5.03 8.30 -17.74
N LEU A 77 -3.81 8.28 -17.19
CA LEU A 77 -2.67 7.55 -17.76
C LEU A 77 -2.58 6.12 -17.21
N ALA A 78 -2.85 5.93 -15.92
CA ALA A 78 -2.85 4.64 -15.25
C ALA A 78 -3.80 4.66 -14.05
N GLU A 79 -4.37 3.50 -13.71
CA GLU A 79 -5.27 3.30 -12.57
C GLU A 79 -4.79 2.12 -11.73
N GLY A 80 -5.09 2.15 -10.42
CA GLY A 80 -4.72 1.09 -9.51
C GLY A 80 -5.42 1.24 -8.16
N ARG A 81 -4.92 0.54 -7.14
CA ARG A 81 -5.49 0.59 -5.80
C ARG A 81 -4.97 1.80 -5.04
N ALA A 82 -5.88 2.65 -4.59
CA ALA A 82 -5.54 3.82 -3.79
C ALA A 82 -5.05 3.45 -2.38
N VAL A 83 -4.02 4.16 -1.93
CA VAL A 83 -3.46 4.14 -0.58
C VAL A 83 -3.48 5.57 -0.06
N GLY A 84 -4.32 5.80 0.96
CA GLY A 84 -4.59 7.15 1.47
C GLY A 84 -5.68 7.88 0.69
N ALA A 85 -5.93 9.15 1.06
CA ALA A 85 -6.96 10.00 0.46
C ALA A 85 -6.43 11.38 0.00
N LYS A 86 -5.09 11.56 0.04
CA LYS A 86 -4.42 12.79 -0.38
C LYS A 86 -4.20 12.79 -1.89
N ILE A 87 -3.92 13.97 -2.44
CA ILE A 87 -3.47 14.15 -3.82
C ILE A 87 -2.02 14.63 -3.76
N GLY A 88 -1.13 13.94 -4.48
CA GLY A 88 0.24 14.38 -4.71
C GLY A 88 0.41 14.81 -6.16
N ALA A 89 1.26 15.82 -6.38
CA ALA A 89 1.53 16.37 -7.70
C ALA A 89 3.01 16.79 -7.77
N GLY A 90 3.61 16.55 -8.93
CA GLY A 90 5.01 16.84 -9.21
C GLY A 90 5.44 16.22 -10.53
N THR A 91 6.73 16.36 -10.86
CA THR A 91 7.29 15.75 -12.06
C THR A 91 7.28 14.23 -11.95
N ALA A 92 6.87 13.56 -13.02
CA ALA A 92 6.91 12.11 -13.11
C ALA A 92 8.37 11.63 -13.18
N ARG A 93 8.79 10.81 -12.21
CA ARG A 93 10.09 10.14 -12.21
C ARG A 93 9.93 8.64 -12.32
N VAL A 94 10.25 8.11 -13.49
CA VAL A 94 10.20 6.67 -13.76
C VAL A 94 11.53 6.06 -13.34
N VAL A 95 11.50 5.37 -12.20
CA VAL A 95 12.66 4.71 -11.58
C VAL A 95 12.58 3.22 -11.88
N ARG A 96 13.61 2.69 -12.57
CA ARG A 96 13.70 1.27 -12.92
C ARG A 96 14.74 0.53 -12.09
N THR A 97 15.75 1.26 -11.63
CA THR A 97 16.92 0.73 -10.92
C THR A 97 17.28 1.61 -9.72
N LEU A 98 18.12 1.09 -8.81
CA LEU A 98 18.64 1.87 -7.69
C LEU A 98 19.46 3.09 -8.16
N ASP A 99 20.11 3.02 -9.31
CA ASP A 99 20.90 4.13 -9.86
C ASP A 99 20.03 5.32 -10.28
N ASP A 100 18.77 5.07 -10.65
CA ASP A 100 17.80 6.12 -10.99
C ASP A 100 17.37 6.95 -9.78
N MET A 101 17.62 6.47 -8.57
CA MET A 101 17.13 7.06 -7.32
C MET A 101 17.68 8.46 -7.03
N ALA A 102 18.90 8.73 -7.50
CA ALA A 102 19.53 10.04 -7.37
C ALA A 102 18.80 11.13 -8.17
N ARG A 103 17.99 10.75 -9.18
CA ARG A 103 17.23 11.67 -10.02
C ARG A 103 15.97 12.19 -9.34
N VAL A 104 15.45 11.46 -8.35
CA VAL A 104 14.20 11.80 -7.66
C VAL A 104 14.42 12.95 -6.70
N GLN A 105 13.82 14.09 -7.04
CA GLN A 105 13.87 15.32 -6.25
C GLN A 105 12.69 15.39 -5.25
N PRO A 106 12.83 16.18 -4.18
CA PRO A 106 11.69 16.50 -3.32
C PRO A 106 10.49 17.03 -4.11
N GLY A 107 9.32 16.43 -3.90
CA GLY A 107 8.08 16.80 -4.58
C GLY A 107 7.78 16.03 -5.86
N ASP A 108 8.73 15.23 -6.38
CA ASP A 108 8.48 14.39 -7.56
C ASP A 108 7.47 13.27 -7.28
N VAL A 109 6.81 12.78 -8.35
CA VAL A 109 5.96 11.58 -8.30
C VAL A 109 6.82 10.38 -8.69
N LEU A 110 7.06 9.49 -7.72
CA LEU A 110 7.86 8.28 -7.92
C LEU A 110 7.03 7.22 -8.65
N ILE A 111 7.50 6.76 -9.81
CA ILE A 111 6.86 5.72 -10.61
C ILE A 111 7.81 4.54 -10.77
N ALA A 112 7.39 3.35 -10.36
CA ALA A 112 8.25 2.17 -10.35
C ALA A 112 7.48 0.87 -10.67
N ASP A 113 8.18 -0.21 -11.03
CA ASP A 113 7.50 -1.52 -11.17
C ASP A 113 7.11 -2.08 -9.79
N MET A 114 8.04 -1.98 -8.84
CA MET A 114 7.95 -2.41 -7.45
C MET A 114 8.95 -1.58 -6.62
N THR A 115 8.72 -1.44 -5.32
CA THR A 115 9.67 -0.80 -4.39
C THR A 115 10.23 -1.82 -3.41
N ASP A 116 11.45 -1.57 -2.96
CA ASP A 116 12.20 -2.36 -1.97
C ASP A 116 12.56 -1.48 -0.75
N PRO A 117 12.84 -2.02 0.45
CA PRO A 117 13.27 -1.23 1.61
C PRO A 117 14.38 -0.20 1.34
N ASP A 118 15.31 -0.48 0.42
CA ASP A 118 16.38 0.46 0.03
C ASP A 118 15.83 1.79 -0.54
N TRP A 119 14.55 1.82 -0.91
CA TRP A 119 13.88 2.95 -1.55
C TRP A 119 13.28 3.94 -0.55
N GLU A 120 13.28 3.61 0.74
CA GLU A 120 12.67 4.42 1.79
C GLU A 120 13.13 5.89 1.81
N PRO A 121 14.44 6.22 1.66
CA PRO A 121 14.89 7.62 1.67
C PRO A 121 14.31 8.45 0.53
N VAL A 122 14.04 7.83 -0.62
CA VAL A 122 13.47 8.47 -1.81
C VAL A 122 11.96 8.59 -1.67
N MET A 123 11.31 7.54 -1.17
CA MET A 123 9.86 7.54 -0.91
C MET A 123 9.46 8.67 0.07
N LYS A 124 10.31 8.99 1.05
CA LYS A 124 10.13 10.13 1.97
C LYS A 124 10.11 11.50 1.29
N ARG A 125 10.77 11.63 0.13
CA ARG A 125 10.86 12.89 -0.63
C ARG A 125 9.76 13.03 -1.67
N ALA A 126 9.14 11.92 -2.08
CA ALA A 126 8.12 11.91 -3.12
C ALA A 126 6.81 12.55 -2.66
N SER A 127 6.13 13.26 -3.56
CA SER A 127 4.78 13.79 -3.31
C SER A 127 3.69 12.74 -3.50
N ALA A 128 3.94 11.75 -4.36
CA ALA A 128 3.10 10.57 -4.56
C ALA A 128 3.93 9.39 -5.08
N ILE A 129 3.41 8.18 -4.91
CA ILE A 129 4.05 6.93 -5.37
C ILE A 129 3.09 6.15 -6.26
N VAL A 130 3.57 5.65 -7.40
CA VAL A 130 2.81 4.79 -8.31
C VAL A 130 3.61 3.52 -8.58
N THR A 131 3.03 2.34 -8.35
CA THR A 131 3.68 1.05 -8.65
C THR A 131 2.84 0.17 -9.57
N ASN A 132 3.50 -0.48 -10.54
CA ASN A 132 2.83 -1.46 -11.41
C ASN A 132 2.32 -2.67 -10.62
N ARG A 133 3.11 -3.14 -9.65
CA ARG A 133 2.81 -4.33 -8.85
C ARG A 133 2.51 -3.96 -7.40
N GLY A 134 1.80 -4.85 -6.72
CA GLY A 134 1.50 -4.71 -5.29
C GLY A 134 0.01 -4.71 -4.97
N GLY A 135 -0.31 -5.15 -3.75
CA GLY A 135 -1.65 -5.11 -3.18
C GLY A 135 -1.76 -4.10 -2.03
N ARG A 136 -2.90 -4.04 -1.35
CA ARG A 136 -3.11 -3.12 -0.23
C ARG A 136 -2.11 -3.32 0.93
N THR A 137 -1.46 -4.47 0.99
CA THR A 137 -0.50 -4.88 2.02
C THR A 137 0.94 -5.01 1.51
N CYS A 138 1.24 -4.57 0.27
CA CYS A 138 2.62 -4.61 -0.21
C CYS A 138 3.49 -3.56 0.49
N HIS A 139 4.81 -3.72 0.36
CA HIS A 139 5.81 -2.79 0.88
C HIS A 139 5.48 -1.32 0.56
N ALA A 140 5.26 -1.00 -0.72
CA ALA A 140 4.88 0.35 -1.16
C ALA A 140 3.64 0.90 -0.43
N ALA A 141 2.61 0.06 -0.24
CA ALA A 141 1.36 0.46 0.40
C ALA A 141 1.50 0.65 1.92
N ILE A 142 2.36 -0.12 2.58
CA ILE A 142 2.62 0.01 4.02
C ILE A 142 3.41 1.30 4.27
N ILE A 143 4.56 1.46 3.61
CA ILE A 143 5.43 2.63 3.80
C ILE A 143 4.73 3.93 3.39
N ALA A 144 3.96 3.94 2.30
CA ALA A 144 3.20 5.12 1.90
C ALA A 144 2.23 5.61 3.01
N ARG A 145 1.58 4.68 3.73
CA ARG A 145 0.73 5.03 4.88
C ARG A 145 1.51 5.59 6.05
N GLU A 146 2.63 4.95 6.38
CA GLU A 146 3.50 5.39 7.48
C GLU A 146 4.08 6.79 7.25
N LEU A 147 4.42 7.09 5.99
CA LEU A 147 4.94 8.39 5.58
C LEU A 147 3.85 9.43 5.28
N GLY A 148 2.58 9.03 5.23
CA GLY A 148 1.48 9.92 4.88
C GLY A 148 1.51 10.43 3.43
N VAL A 149 2.18 9.70 2.54
CA VAL A 149 2.32 9.98 1.10
C VAL A 149 1.24 9.21 0.35
N PRO A 150 0.43 9.85 -0.52
CA PRO A 150 -0.56 9.15 -1.32
C PRO A 150 0.10 8.19 -2.31
N ALA A 151 -0.50 7.01 -2.50
CA ALA A 151 0.01 6.06 -3.48
C ALA A 151 -1.09 5.34 -4.27
N VAL A 152 -0.72 4.91 -5.48
CA VAL A 152 -1.51 4.03 -6.34
C VAL A 152 -0.68 2.78 -6.61
N VAL A 153 -1.12 1.64 -6.10
CA VAL A 153 -0.38 0.37 -6.23
C VAL A 153 -1.11 -0.61 -7.12
N GLY A 154 -0.36 -1.44 -7.83
CA GLY A 154 -0.93 -2.48 -8.69
C GLY A 154 -1.53 -1.93 -9.99
N SER A 155 -0.92 -0.89 -10.57
CA SER A 155 -1.41 -0.26 -11.80
C SER A 155 -1.17 -1.06 -13.08
N GLY A 156 -0.32 -2.09 -13.01
CA GLY A 156 0.03 -2.96 -14.13
C GLY A 156 1.03 -2.37 -15.12
N ASN A 157 0.83 -1.12 -15.57
CA ASN A 157 1.57 -0.56 -16.71
C ASN A 157 2.04 0.91 -16.57
N ALA A 158 1.96 1.52 -15.38
CA ALA A 158 2.37 2.91 -15.15
C ALA A 158 3.79 3.25 -15.67
N THR A 159 4.78 2.38 -15.45
CA THR A 159 6.16 2.62 -15.94
C THR A 159 6.32 2.56 -17.48
N GLN A 160 5.27 2.17 -18.20
CA GLN A 160 5.26 2.04 -19.66
C GLN A 160 4.47 3.17 -20.31
N VAL A 161 3.36 3.58 -19.68
CA VAL A 161 2.44 4.59 -20.20
C VAL A 161 2.73 6.01 -19.73
N ILE A 162 3.41 6.18 -18.59
CA ILE A 162 3.83 7.48 -18.08
C ILE A 162 5.27 7.75 -18.56
N GLN A 163 5.46 8.91 -19.19
CA GLN A 163 6.78 9.39 -19.60
C GLN A 163 7.49 10.05 -18.41
N ASP A 164 8.81 9.90 -18.35
CA ASP A 164 9.64 10.63 -17.38
C ASP A 164 9.68 12.12 -17.77
N GLY A 165 9.39 13.03 -16.83
CA GLY A 165 9.33 14.48 -17.09
C GLY A 165 8.12 15.19 -16.49
#